data_AF-A0ABD0VRS5-F1
#
_entry.id   AF-A0ABD0VRS5-F1
#
_cell.length_a   1.000
_cell.length_b   1.000
_cell.length_c   1.000
_cell.angle_alpha   90.00
_cell.angle_beta   90.00
_cell.angle_gamma   90.00
#
_symmetry.space_group_name_H-M   'P 1'
#
loop_
_entity.id
_entity.type
_entity.pdbx_description
1 polymer ?
#
loop_
_entity_poly.entity_id
_entity_poly.type
_entity_poly.pdbx_seq_one_letter_code
_entity_poly.pdbx_strand_id
1 'polypeptide(L)'
;MSKCDSEVEFERSWNEMILEGNLQTHEWLGDLYKIRSKWSTAFNKEYFSMGILSTQRSECTNNVCHGISKPTSSITECFLGLEKIITNWRRNEQDEDHKCRQSEIVPVIRSSSILKQAAHFYSRKLYSFFEEEFLHGVGGMSIDFVSNDSSKFLVNYTENKDQSNPWVVHFDSTDCTIQCTCKKFETMGLLCCHSMRVLRQLDIVKIPEKYLMLRWSAKARKSFYSGYVGLGKGTDCGSGFIFRNHISRFAYQISTRAQGNELAEQYMLGAMKDMAENIDLLVEGKMTNSNFICKSKSRAAPVSAFKDPQKRRPKGISNARLKGYWEKKKQKKRPSIISKNTLDKGIDILSPSPEVYIPSMPECFTEDFINRRKTREDGSPYTPYTRMMMDSFTSELEF
;
A
#
# COMPACT_ATOMS: atom_id res chain seq x y z
N MET A 1 -8.99 -24.38 -9.87
CA MET A 1 -9.39 -24.31 -8.45
C MET A 1 -9.21 -22.88 -7.91
N SER A 2 -10.03 -21.93 -8.36
CA SER A 2 -9.91 -20.51 -7.99
C SER A 2 -10.73 -20.10 -6.76
N LYS A 3 -11.27 -21.06 -6.01
CA LYS A 3 -12.19 -20.83 -4.87
C LYS A 3 -11.74 -21.44 -3.55
N CYS A 4 -10.55 -22.04 -3.49
CA CYS A 4 -10.06 -22.62 -2.25
C CYS A 4 -9.49 -21.51 -1.37
N ASP A 5 -10.11 -21.31 -0.20
CA ASP A 5 -9.72 -20.28 0.77
C ASP A 5 -8.79 -20.82 1.85
N SER A 6 -8.54 -22.12 1.90
CA SER A 6 -7.57 -22.73 2.79
C SER A 6 -6.79 -23.82 2.07
N GLU A 7 -5.59 -24.13 2.58
CA GLU A 7 -4.79 -25.26 2.09
C GLU A 7 -5.57 -26.58 2.24
N VAL A 8 -6.31 -26.76 3.33
CA VAL A 8 -7.14 -27.95 3.57
C VAL A 8 -8.22 -28.11 2.49
N GLU A 9 -8.91 -27.02 2.16
CA GLU A 9 -9.91 -27.03 1.09
C GLU A 9 -9.27 -27.30 -0.28
N PHE A 10 -8.09 -26.73 -0.53
CA PHE A 10 -7.33 -27.02 -1.74
C PHE A 10 -6.98 -28.50 -1.83
N GLU A 11 -6.39 -29.09 -0.79
CA GLU A 11 -5.99 -30.50 -0.79
C GLU A 11 -7.21 -31.42 -0.98
N ARG A 12 -8.33 -31.11 -0.33
CA ARG A 12 -9.59 -31.84 -0.52
C ARG A 12 -10.07 -31.75 -1.97
N SER A 13 -10.23 -30.55 -2.52
CA SER A 13 -10.72 -30.37 -3.88
C SER A 13 -9.75 -30.87 -4.95
N TRP A 14 -8.44 -30.82 -4.70
CA TRP A 14 -7.42 -31.41 -5.57
C TRP A 14 -7.56 -32.93 -5.60
N ASN A 15 -7.68 -33.56 -4.42
CA ASN A 15 -7.84 -35.00 -4.31
C ASN A 15 -9.15 -35.48 -4.94
N GLU A 16 -10.26 -34.78 -4.72
CA GLU A 16 -11.55 -35.04 -5.38
C GLU A 16 -11.40 -35.02 -6.91
N MET A 17 -10.80 -33.96 -7.47
CA MET A 17 -10.56 -33.83 -8.92
C MET A 17 -9.67 -34.96 -9.46
N ILE A 18 -8.60 -35.33 -8.75
CA ILE A 18 -7.67 -36.39 -9.16
C ILE A 18 -8.38 -37.75 -9.14
N LEU A 19 -9.20 -38.03 -8.13
CA LEU A 19 -9.99 -39.27 -8.00
C LEU A 19 -11.08 -39.37 -9.07
N GLU A 20 -11.90 -38.33 -9.24
CA GLU A 20 -12.99 -38.32 -10.22
C GLU A 20 -12.48 -38.46 -11.66
N GLY A 21 -11.31 -37.88 -11.95
CA GLY A 21 -10.70 -37.95 -13.26
C GLY A 21 -9.84 -39.19 -13.53
N ASN A 22 -9.55 -40.03 -12.54
CA ASN A 22 -8.52 -41.09 -12.62
C ASN A 22 -7.15 -40.56 -13.13
N LEU A 23 -6.70 -39.40 -12.63
CA LEU A 23 -5.54 -38.63 -13.10
C LEU A 23 -4.24 -38.83 -12.29
N GLN A 24 -4.15 -39.90 -11.51
CA GLN A 24 -3.12 -40.14 -10.48
C GLN A 24 -1.73 -40.32 -11.09
N THR A 25 -1.68 -40.81 -12.33
CA THR A 25 -0.44 -41.04 -13.09
C THR A 25 -0.12 -39.91 -14.05
N HIS A 26 -0.94 -38.85 -14.10
CA HIS A 26 -0.74 -37.75 -15.05
C HIS A 26 0.44 -36.87 -14.64
N GLU A 27 1.57 -37.01 -15.33
CA GLU A 27 2.85 -36.36 -15.00
C GLU A 27 2.72 -34.84 -14.83
N TRP A 28 2.05 -34.16 -15.77
CA TRP A 28 1.85 -32.72 -15.70
C TRP A 28 1.06 -32.26 -14.46
N LEU A 29 0.05 -33.03 -14.02
CA LEU A 29 -0.70 -32.69 -12.81
C LEU A 29 0.14 -32.93 -11.56
N GLY A 30 0.96 -33.98 -11.57
CA GLY A 30 1.98 -34.21 -10.55
C GLY A 30 2.96 -33.03 -10.43
N ASP A 31 3.48 -32.55 -11.56
CA ASP A 31 4.39 -31.41 -11.58
C ASP A 31 3.71 -30.09 -11.20
N LEU A 32 2.48 -29.86 -11.67
CA LEU A 32 1.69 -28.70 -11.28
C LEU A 32 1.42 -28.66 -9.76
N TYR A 33 1.13 -29.82 -9.16
CA TYR A 33 0.94 -29.94 -7.72
C TYR A 33 2.22 -29.67 -6.92
N LYS A 34 3.39 -30.12 -7.41
CA LYS A 34 4.69 -29.84 -6.77
C LYS A 34 4.94 -28.34 -6.63
N ILE A 35 4.48 -27.53 -7.59
CA ILE A 35 4.64 -26.08 -7.59
C ILE A 35 3.40 -25.32 -7.07
N ARG A 36 2.44 -25.97 -6.40
CA ARG A 36 1.18 -25.34 -5.94
C ARG A 36 1.35 -24.08 -5.11
N SER A 37 2.42 -23.98 -4.33
CA SER A 37 2.75 -22.76 -3.56
C SER A 37 2.97 -21.52 -4.43
N LYS A 38 3.33 -21.70 -5.71
CA LYS A 38 3.60 -20.59 -6.64
C LYS A 38 2.35 -20.05 -7.33
N TRP A 39 1.33 -20.88 -7.56
CA TRP A 39 0.18 -20.50 -8.38
C TRP A 39 -1.17 -20.56 -7.65
N SER A 40 -1.27 -21.33 -6.57
CA SER A 40 -2.54 -21.49 -5.84
C SER A 40 -2.74 -20.36 -4.85
N THR A 41 -3.92 -19.75 -4.90
CA THR A 41 -4.35 -18.68 -3.96
C THR A 41 -4.48 -19.17 -2.52
N ALA A 42 -4.57 -20.48 -2.31
CA ALA A 42 -4.61 -21.05 -0.97
C ALA A 42 -3.24 -20.96 -0.26
N PHE A 43 -2.14 -20.98 -1.02
CA PHE A 43 -0.77 -21.07 -0.49
C PHE A 43 0.05 -19.78 -0.62
N ASN A 44 -0.42 -18.77 -1.36
CA ASN A 44 0.32 -17.52 -1.59
C ASN A 44 -0.28 -16.30 -0.87
N LYS A 45 -1.06 -16.54 0.19
CA LYS A 45 -1.80 -15.52 0.94
C LYS A 45 -0.92 -14.54 1.73
N GLU A 46 0.38 -14.80 1.81
CA GLU A 46 1.33 -13.94 2.50
C GLU A 46 1.85 -12.79 1.62
N TYR A 47 1.63 -12.85 0.31
CA TYR A 47 2.12 -11.85 -0.62
C TYR A 47 1.04 -10.84 -0.99
N PHE A 48 1.43 -9.57 -1.00
CA PHE A 48 0.58 -8.49 -1.51
C PHE A 48 0.44 -8.62 -3.03
N SER A 49 -0.76 -8.93 -3.50
CA SER A 49 -1.09 -9.19 -4.92
C SER A 49 -2.17 -8.25 -5.47
N MET A 50 -2.77 -7.39 -4.64
CA MET A 50 -3.90 -6.52 -5.00
C MET A 50 -5.12 -7.30 -5.52
N GLY A 51 -5.21 -8.61 -5.22
CA GLY A 51 -6.23 -9.49 -5.79
C GLY A 51 -6.00 -9.86 -7.26
N ILE A 52 -4.83 -9.52 -7.81
CA ILE A 52 -4.46 -9.79 -9.21
C ILE A 52 -3.68 -11.11 -9.28
N LEU A 53 -4.18 -12.05 -10.06
CA LEU A 53 -3.48 -13.32 -10.30
C LEU A 53 -2.47 -13.18 -11.45
N SER A 54 -1.44 -14.03 -11.50
CA SER A 54 -0.41 -13.96 -12.54
C SER A 54 -0.97 -14.11 -13.96
N THR A 55 -1.91 -15.05 -14.16
CA THR A 55 -2.56 -15.28 -15.45
C THR A 55 -3.39 -14.09 -15.92
N GLN A 56 -4.03 -13.40 -14.97
CA GLN A 56 -4.83 -12.21 -15.23
C GLN A 56 -3.98 -11.08 -15.83
N ARG A 57 -2.74 -10.90 -15.34
CA ARG A 57 -1.82 -9.90 -15.89
C ARG A 57 -1.46 -10.19 -17.35
N SER A 58 -1.09 -11.43 -17.67
CA SER A 58 -0.74 -11.81 -19.04
C SER A 58 -1.95 -11.79 -19.97
N GLU A 59 -3.11 -12.26 -19.53
CA GLU A 59 -4.35 -12.23 -20.33
C GLU A 59 -4.77 -10.80 -20.67
N CYS A 60 -4.67 -9.90 -19.69
CA CYS A 60 -4.92 -8.48 -19.85
C CYS A 60 -3.99 -7.85 -20.90
N THR A 61 -2.67 -8.04 -20.77
CA THR A 61 -1.69 -7.52 -21.73
C THR A 61 -1.90 -8.12 -23.12
N ASN A 62 -2.14 -9.43 -23.21
CA ASN A 62 -2.38 -10.11 -24.48
C ASN A 62 -3.66 -9.57 -25.16
N ASN A 63 -4.74 -9.38 -24.41
CA ASN A 63 -5.98 -8.82 -24.94
C ASN A 63 -5.78 -7.40 -25.50
N VAL A 64 -4.99 -6.58 -24.81
CA VAL A 64 -4.59 -5.25 -25.30
C VAL A 64 -3.78 -5.37 -26.59
N CYS A 65 -2.75 -6.22 -26.62
CA CYS A 65 -1.88 -6.41 -27.79
C CYS A 65 -2.62 -6.97 -29.02
N HIS A 66 -3.58 -7.89 -28.83
CA HIS A 66 -4.43 -8.39 -29.90
C HIS A 66 -5.35 -7.30 -30.48
N GLY A 67 -5.75 -6.33 -29.68
CA GLY A 67 -6.52 -5.16 -30.14
C GLY A 67 -5.69 -4.13 -30.92
N ILE A 68 -4.37 -4.10 -30.69
CA ILE A 68 -3.43 -3.14 -31.30
C ILE A 68 -2.89 -3.64 -32.64
N SER A 69 -2.53 -4.91 -32.70
CA SER A 69 -1.72 -5.46 -33.78
C SER A 69 -2.38 -6.69 -34.41
N LYS A 70 -2.40 -6.71 -35.73
CA LYS A 70 -2.76 -7.89 -36.53
C LYS A 70 -1.48 -8.55 -37.04
N PRO A 71 -1.51 -9.83 -37.43
CA PRO A 71 -0.35 -10.48 -38.05
C PRO A 71 0.18 -9.75 -39.29
N THR A 72 -0.67 -8.95 -39.94
CA THR A 72 -0.32 -8.14 -41.12
C THR A 72 0.06 -6.70 -40.80
N SER A 73 0.03 -6.28 -39.53
CA SER A 73 0.34 -4.90 -39.13
C SER A 73 1.84 -4.64 -39.24
N SER A 74 2.18 -3.46 -39.76
CA SER A 74 3.55 -2.95 -39.70
C SER A 74 3.94 -2.59 -38.26
N ILE A 75 5.24 -2.52 -38.01
CA ILE A 75 5.79 -2.08 -36.72
C ILE A 75 5.28 -0.67 -36.37
N THR A 76 5.22 0.24 -37.36
CA THR A 76 4.73 1.62 -37.17
C THR A 76 3.27 1.65 -36.72
N GLU A 77 2.40 0.83 -37.34
CA GLU A 77 0.98 0.74 -36.95
C GLU A 77 0.83 0.20 -35.52
N CYS A 78 1.67 -0.76 -35.12
CA CYS A 78 1.71 -1.26 -33.75
C CYS A 78 2.07 -0.14 -32.75
N PHE A 79 3.12 0.64 -33.02
CA PHE A 79 3.51 1.76 -32.16
C PHE A 79 2.43 2.84 -32.05
N LEU A 80 1.80 3.22 -33.16
CA LEU A 80 0.70 4.19 -33.15
C LEU A 80 -0.52 3.68 -32.36
N GLY A 81 -0.80 2.37 -32.44
CA GLY A 81 -1.87 1.75 -31.66
C GLY A 81 -1.55 1.74 -30.15
N LEU A 82 -0.30 1.45 -29.77
CA LEU A 82 0.17 1.56 -28.38
C LEU A 82 0.02 3.00 -27.85
N GLU A 83 0.50 3.99 -28.60
CA GLU A 83 0.39 5.41 -28.21
C GLU A 83 -1.07 5.84 -27.99
N LYS A 84 -1.97 5.40 -28.89
CA LYS A 84 -3.40 5.67 -28.77
C LYS A 84 -4.00 5.07 -27.49
N ILE A 85 -3.61 3.86 -27.12
CA ILE A 85 -4.09 3.18 -25.91
C ILE A 85 -3.56 3.86 -24.66
N ILE A 86 -2.26 4.17 -24.60
CA ILE A 86 -1.66 4.91 -23.49
C ILE A 86 -2.37 6.25 -23.31
N THR A 87 -2.64 6.97 -24.41
CA THR A 87 -3.38 8.24 -24.37
C THR A 87 -4.80 8.04 -23.85
N ASN A 88 -5.46 6.93 -24.21
CA ASN A 88 -6.78 6.59 -23.71
C ASN A 88 -6.77 6.29 -22.21
N TRP A 89 -5.80 5.51 -21.72
CA TRP A 89 -5.64 5.23 -20.30
C TRP A 89 -5.40 6.50 -19.49
N ARG A 90 -4.51 7.39 -19.95
CA ARG A 90 -4.27 8.69 -19.30
C ARG A 90 -5.52 9.56 -19.28
N ARG A 91 -6.32 9.55 -20.35
CA ARG A 91 -7.62 10.26 -20.37
C ARG A 91 -8.59 9.66 -19.36
N ASN A 92 -8.72 8.33 -19.30
CA ASN A 92 -9.58 7.66 -18.33
C ASN A 92 -9.14 7.94 -16.89
N GLU A 93 -7.84 7.90 -16.60
CA GLU A 93 -7.28 8.27 -15.29
C GLU A 93 -7.69 9.69 -14.91
N GLN A 94 -7.50 10.66 -15.82
CA GLN A 94 -7.88 12.06 -15.58
C GLN A 94 -9.38 12.22 -15.32
N ASP A 95 -10.23 11.47 -16.02
CA ASP A 95 -11.68 11.53 -15.87
C ASP A 95 -12.11 10.97 -14.51
N GLU A 96 -11.49 9.89 -14.03
CA GLU A 96 -11.72 9.36 -12.69
C GLU A 96 -11.19 10.30 -11.59
N ASP A 97 -10.01 10.89 -11.79
CA ASP A 97 -9.44 11.91 -10.92
C ASP A 97 -10.37 13.13 -10.80
N HIS A 98 -10.98 13.52 -11.92
CA HIS A 98 -11.96 14.60 -11.99
C HIS A 98 -13.24 14.26 -11.22
N LYS A 99 -13.82 13.07 -11.44
CA LYS A 99 -15.00 12.59 -10.71
C LYS A 99 -14.77 12.52 -9.21
N CYS A 100 -13.58 12.09 -8.77
CA CYS A 100 -13.21 12.05 -7.36
C CYS A 100 -13.10 13.45 -6.73
N ARG A 101 -12.78 14.49 -7.52
CA ARG A 101 -12.66 15.88 -7.04
C ARG A 101 -13.99 16.64 -7.03
N GLN A 102 -14.90 16.33 -7.96
CA GLN A 102 -16.12 17.10 -8.14
C GLN A 102 -17.24 16.76 -7.16
N SER A 103 -17.28 15.54 -6.66
CA SER A 103 -18.36 15.11 -5.77
C SER A 103 -17.81 14.28 -4.62
N GLU A 104 -18.35 14.52 -3.42
CA GLU A 104 -18.08 13.68 -2.28
C GLU A 104 -18.78 12.32 -2.46
N ILE A 105 -18.17 11.28 -1.90
CA ILE A 105 -18.79 9.96 -1.87
C ILE A 105 -19.86 9.97 -0.78
N VAL A 106 -21.10 9.63 -1.14
CA VAL A 106 -22.21 9.54 -0.21
C VAL A 106 -22.36 8.08 0.25
N PRO A 107 -22.18 7.77 1.54
CA PRO A 107 -22.29 6.41 2.02
C PRO A 107 -23.70 5.82 1.89
N VAL A 108 -23.78 4.53 1.59
CA VAL A 108 -25.05 3.77 1.59
C VAL A 108 -25.78 3.87 2.95
N ILE A 109 -25.04 3.68 4.05
CA ILE A 109 -25.55 3.89 5.41
C ILE A 109 -24.97 5.20 5.95
N ARG A 110 -25.72 6.30 5.80
CA ARG A 110 -25.31 7.66 6.17
C ARG A 110 -25.02 7.87 7.66
N SER A 111 -25.49 6.98 8.54
CA SER A 111 -25.19 7.01 9.97
C SER A 111 -23.88 6.29 10.33
N SER A 112 -23.33 5.46 9.44
CA SER A 112 -22.12 4.67 9.70
C SER A 112 -20.87 5.56 9.68
N SER A 113 -20.19 5.65 10.82
CA SER A 113 -18.92 6.35 10.97
C SER A 113 -17.77 5.66 10.22
N ILE A 114 -17.78 4.33 10.14
CA ILE A 114 -16.82 3.55 9.34
C ILE A 114 -16.93 3.93 7.87
N LEU A 115 -18.15 3.92 7.32
CA LEU A 115 -18.34 4.26 5.90
C LEU A 115 -18.00 5.73 5.62
N LYS A 116 -18.31 6.65 6.54
CA LYS A 116 -17.88 8.06 6.41
C LYS A 116 -16.36 8.20 6.37
N GLN A 117 -15.66 7.50 7.26
CA GLN A 117 -14.20 7.51 7.29
C GLN A 117 -13.62 6.94 5.99
N ALA A 118 -14.15 5.81 5.52
CA ALA A 118 -13.74 5.19 4.26
C ALA A 118 -14.02 6.11 3.05
N ALA A 119 -15.19 6.74 2.99
CA ALA A 119 -15.59 7.67 1.93
C ALA A 119 -14.68 8.90 1.85
N HIS A 120 -14.17 9.38 2.98
CA HIS A 120 -13.22 10.50 3.01
C HIS A 120 -11.78 10.07 2.65
N PHE A 121 -11.42 8.80 2.89
CA PHE A 121 -10.05 8.32 2.72
C PHE A 121 -9.79 7.74 1.32
N TYR A 122 -10.64 6.80 0.88
CA TYR A 122 -10.43 6.01 -0.34
C TYR A 122 -10.80 6.77 -1.61
N SER A 123 -10.23 6.36 -2.76
CA SER A 123 -10.76 6.73 -4.07
C SER A 123 -12.18 6.20 -4.25
N ARG A 124 -12.96 6.77 -5.18
CA ARG A 124 -14.35 6.35 -5.44
C ARG A 124 -14.46 4.85 -5.75
N LYS A 125 -13.54 4.33 -6.55
CA LYS A 125 -13.50 2.91 -6.92
C LYS A 125 -13.12 2.00 -5.75
N LEU A 126 -12.15 2.40 -4.94
CA LEU A 126 -11.78 1.62 -3.75
C LEU A 126 -12.85 1.67 -2.67
N TYR A 127 -13.53 2.81 -2.54
CA TYR A 127 -14.69 2.92 -1.67
C TYR A 127 -15.79 1.94 -2.09
N SER A 128 -16.07 1.74 -3.38
CA SER A 128 -17.10 0.77 -3.78
C SER A 128 -16.77 -0.66 -3.36
N PHE A 129 -15.49 -1.07 -3.48
CA PHE A 129 -15.06 -2.38 -2.98
C PHE A 129 -15.16 -2.48 -1.46
N PHE A 130 -14.77 -1.42 -0.75
CA PHE A 130 -14.88 -1.35 0.69
C PHE A 130 -16.34 -1.41 1.16
N GLU A 131 -17.23 -0.68 0.50
CA GLU A 131 -18.67 -0.65 0.80
C GLU A 131 -19.31 -2.02 0.62
N GLU A 132 -18.95 -2.75 -0.44
CA GLU A 132 -19.37 -4.13 -0.66
C GLU A 132 -18.91 -5.06 0.48
N GLU A 133 -17.62 -5.00 0.86
CA GLU A 133 -17.10 -5.79 1.98
C GLU A 133 -17.80 -5.45 3.30
N PHE A 134 -18.07 -4.16 3.54
CA PHE A 134 -18.79 -3.71 4.72
C PHE A 134 -20.22 -4.26 4.75
N LEU A 135 -20.96 -4.14 3.64
CA LEU A 135 -22.33 -4.65 3.54
C LEU A 135 -22.39 -6.17 3.68
N HIS A 136 -21.47 -6.91 3.05
CA HIS A 136 -21.35 -8.35 3.24
C HIS A 136 -21.06 -8.72 4.70
N GLY A 137 -20.16 -7.99 5.36
CA GLY A 137 -19.84 -8.23 6.78
C GLY A 137 -21.02 -7.98 7.71
N VAL A 138 -21.82 -6.94 7.45
CA VAL A 138 -22.96 -6.58 8.30
C VAL A 138 -24.19 -7.45 8.01
N GLY A 139 -24.48 -7.74 6.74
CA GLY A 139 -25.70 -8.42 6.32
C GLY A 139 -25.56 -9.91 6.01
N GLY A 140 -24.39 -10.36 5.56
CA GLY A 140 -24.17 -11.72 5.07
C GLY A 140 -23.38 -12.64 6.01
N MET A 141 -22.81 -12.09 7.09
CA MET A 141 -21.96 -12.84 8.03
C MET A 141 -22.61 -12.96 9.41
N SER A 142 -22.31 -14.06 10.08
CA SER A 142 -22.68 -14.36 11.46
C SER A 142 -21.46 -14.73 12.29
N ILE A 143 -21.56 -14.59 13.61
CA ILE A 143 -20.52 -15.00 14.55
C ILE A 143 -21.02 -16.23 15.28
N ASP A 144 -20.32 -17.33 15.09
CA ASP A 144 -20.67 -18.63 15.69
C ASP A 144 -20.03 -18.81 17.07
N PHE A 145 -18.89 -18.17 17.31
CA PHE A 145 -18.15 -18.25 18.56
C PHE A 145 -17.37 -16.98 18.85
N VAL A 146 -17.28 -16.64 20.14
CA VAL A 146 -16.43 -15.59 20.69
C VAL A 146 -15.71 -16.15 21.91
N SER A 147 -14.39 -15.96 21.98
CA SER A 147 -13.62 -16.33 23.18
C SER A 147 -13.96 -15.43 24.37
N ASN A 148 -13.73 -15.92 25.59
CA ASN A 148 -14.08 -15.20 26.82
C ASN A 148 -13.39 -13.82 26.95
N ASP A 149 -12.20 -13.68 26.39
CA ASP A 149 -11.40 -12.46 26.35
C ASP A 149 -11.68 -11.58 25.12
N SER A 150 -12.65 -11.95 24.27
CA SER A 150 -12.96 -11.29 23.00
C SER A 150 -11.75 -11.17 22.04
N SER A 151 -10.77 -12.08 22.14
CA SER A 151 -9.58 -12.09 21.27
C SER A 151 -9.72 -12.94 20.02
N LYS A 152 -10.69 -13.87 19.98
CA LYS A 152 -10.90 -14.80 18.87
C LYS A 152 -12.38 -14.94 18.55
N PHE A 153 -12.69 -14.84 17.25
CA PHE A 153 -14.04 -14.93 16.70
C PHE A 153 -14.06 -16.00 15.61
N LEU A 154 -15.10 -16.85 15.61
CA LEU A 154 -15.44 -17.69 14.46
C LEU A 154 -16.56 -17.01 13.68
N VAL A 155 -16.27 -16.66 12.44
CA VAL A 155 -17.19 -15.97 11.53
C VAL A 155 -17.57 -16.93 10.42
N ASN A 156 -18.86 -17.02 10.11
CA ASN A 156 -19.36 -17.87 9.04
C ASN A 156 -20.45 -17.11 8.27
N TYR A 157 -20.84 -17.61 7.10
CA TYR A 157 -21.99 -17.08 6.40
C TYR A 157 -23.25 -17.20 7.28
N THR A 158 -24.15 -16.23 7.16
CA THR A 158 -25.48 -16.33 7.80
C THR A 158 -26.29 -17.48 7.18
N GLU A 159 -26.20 -17.62 5.86
CA GLU A 159 -26.81 -18.69 5.08
C GLU A 159 -25.76 -19.76 4.76
N ASN A 160 -26.10 -21.04 4.83
CA ASN A 160 -25.19 -22.17 4.52
C ASN A 160 -24.04 -22.42 5.52
N LYS A 161 -24.28 -22.21 6.82
CA LYS A 161 -23.29 -22.51 7.88
C LYS A 161 -22.70 -23.92 7.81
N ASP A 162 -23.54 -24.91 7.48
CA ASP A 162 -23.17 -26.33 7.49
C ASP A 162 -22.24 -26.73 6.33
N GLN A 163 -22.11 -25.89 5.30
CA GLN A 163 -21.34 -26.19 4.09
C GLN A 163 -20.00 -25.45 4.02
N SER A 164 -19.75 -24.53 4.95
CA SER A 164 -18.57 -23.66 4.92
C SER A 164 -17.75 -23.77 6.20
N ASN A 165 -16.43 -23.85 6.03
CA ASN A 165 -15.51 -23.78 7.15
C ASN A 165 -15.49 -22.34 7.69
N PRO A 166 -15.68 -22.13 9.00
CA PRO A 166 -15.69 -20.79 9.55
C PRO A 166 -14.32 -20.12 9.44
N TRP A 167 -14.31 -18.82 9.19
CA TRP A 167 -13.11 -18.00 9.27
C TRP A 167 -12.80 -17.65 10.71
N VAL A 168 -11.51 -17.64 11.02
CA VAL A 168 -11.03 -17.20 12.33
C VAL A 168 -10.58 -15.75 12.20
N VAL A 169 -11.11 -14.90 13.06
CA VAL A 169 -10.67 -13.51 13.20
C VAL A 169 -10.08 -13.34 14.59
N HIS A 170 -8.83 -12.94 14.64
CA HIS A 170 -8.12 -12.57 15.86
C HIS A 170 -8.18 -11.05 16.04
N PHE A 171 -8.50 -10.62 17.25
CA PHE A 171 -8.54 -9.22 17.63
C PHE A 171 -7.67 -8.98 18.86
N ASP A 172 -6.76 -8.03 18.76
CA ASP A 172 -5.99 -7.51 19.88
C ASP A 172 -6.58 -6.16 20.31
N SER A 173 -7.08 -6.09 21.53
CA SER A 173 -7.68 -4.88 22.09
C SER A 173 -6.66 -3.82 22.48
N THR A 174 -5.38 -4.19 22.65
CA THR A 174 -4.34 -3.26 23.10
C THR A 174 -3.95 -2.26 22.02
N ASP A 175 -3.91 -2.70 20.77
CA ASP A 175 -3.50 -1.90 19.62
C ASP A 175 -4.54 -1.87 18.49
N CYS A 176 -5.71 -2.47 18.72
CA CYS A 176 -6.78 -2.67 17.73
C CYS A 176 -6.30 -3.43 16.48
N THR A 177 -5.41 -4.42 16.62
CA THR A 177 -5.03 -5.34 15.53
C THR A 177 -6.17 -6.32 15.27
N ILE A 178 -6.62 -6.36 14.03
CA ILE A 178 -7.49 -7.39 13.49
C ILE A 178 -6.74 -8.21 12.43
N GLN A 179 -6.79 -9.53 12.56
CA GLN A 179 -6.19 -10.47 11.63
C GLN A 179 -7.22 -11.54 11.27
N CYS A 180 -7.38 -11.83 9.98
CA CYS A 180 -8.35 -12.82 9.51
C CYS A 180 -7.64 -13.92 8.72
N THR A 181 -8.05 -15.17 8.90
CA THR A 181 -7.53 -16.32 8.12
C THR A 181 -7.77 -16.21 6.62
N CYS A 182 -8.72 -15.38 6.17
CA CYS A 182 -8.88 -15.13 4.73
C CYS A 182 -7.71 -14.35 4.11
N LYS A 183 -6.92 -13.62 4.92
CA LYS A 183 -5.74 -12.84 4.52
C LYS A 183 -5.99 -11.76 3.47
N LYS A 184 -7.22 -11.25 3.36
CA LYS A 184 -7.58 -10.19 2.40
C LYS A 184 -6.81 -8.89 2.65
N PHE A 185 -6.52 -8.55 3.90
CA PHE A 185 -5.74 -7.35 4.20
C PHE A 185 -4.28 -7.52 3.78
N GLU A 186 -3.68 -8.68 4.03
CA GLU A 186 -2.29 -8.97 3.63
C GLU A 186 -2.15 -9.02 2.10
N THR A 187 -3.14 -9.59 1.41
CA THR A 187 -3.10 -9.74 -0.05
C THR A 187 -3.55 -8.49 -0.82
N MET A 188 -4.53 -7.74 -0.31
CA MET A 188 -5.16 -6.61 -1.02
C MET A 188 -5.00 -5.27 -0.29
N GLY A 189 -4.63 -5.25 0.99
CA GLY A 189 -4.57 -4.02 1.79
C GLY A 189 -5.94 -3.44 2.16
N LEU A 190 -7.00 -4.25 2.07
CA LEU A 190 -8.37 -3.91 2.47
C LEU A 190 -8.88 -4.91 3.50
N LEU A 191 -9.56 -4.41 4.54
CA LEU A 191 -10.21 -5.26 5.52
C LEU A 191 -11.37 -6.04 4.87
N CYS A 192 -11.42 -7.36 5.13
CA CYS A 192 -12.48 -8.22 4.63
C CYS A 192 -13.80 -8.05 5.37
N CYS A 193 -14.89 -8.56 4.76
CA CYS A 193 -16.20 -8.70 5.37
C CYS A 193 -16.18 -9.41 6.74
N HIS A 194 -15.33 -10.43 6.94
CA HIS A 194 -15.21 -11.11 8.24
C HIS A 194 -14.68 -10.16 9.32
N SER A 195 -13.68 -9.35 8.97
CA SER A 195 -13.13 -8.34 9.87
C SER A 195 -14.18 -7.26 10.17
N MET A 196 -14.95 -6.83 9.16
CA MET A 196 -16.05 -5.88 9.35
C MET A 196 -17.12 -6.40 10.30
N ARG A 197 -17.47 -7.68 10.20
CA ARG A 197 -18.43 -8.33 11.11
C ARG A 197 -17.96 -8.26 12.56
N VAL A 198 -16.67 -8.53 12.80
CA VAL A 198 -16.08 -8.45 14.15
C VAL A 198 -15.99 -7.02 14.66
N LEU A 199 -15.57 -6.06 13.82
CA LEU A 199 -15.58 -4.64 14.19
C LEU A 199 -16.98 -4.18 14.61
N ARG A 200 -18.02 -4.63 13.91
CA ARG A 200 -19.41 -4.35 14.26
C ARG A 200 -19.84 -5.02 15.56
N GLN A 201 -19.40 -6.26 15.81
CA GLN A 201 -19.69 -6.97 17.07
C GLN A 201 -19.07 -6.28 18.28
N LEU A 202 -17.90 -5.68 18.10
CA LEU A 202 -17.15 -4.95 19.13
C LEU A 202 -17.55 -3.46 19.23
N ASP A 203 -18.59 -3.04 18.49
CA ASP A 203 -19.05 -1.65 18.40
C ASP A 203 -17.92 -0.65 18.05
N ILE A 204 -16.89 -1.10 17.32
CA ILE A 204 -15.81 -0.24 16.86
C ILE A 204 -16.35 0.67 15.76
N VAL A 205 -16.36 1.97 16.03
CA VAL A 205 -16.97 2.99 15.16
C VAL A 205 -16.00 3.57 14.13
N LYS A 206 -14.69 3.28 14.23
CA LYS A 206 -13.68 3.78 13.31
C LYS A 206 -12.69 2.68 12.95
N ILE A 207 -12.28 2.67 11.68
CA ILE A 207 -11.20 1.83 11.17
C ILE A 207 -9.89 2.35 11.79
N PRO A 208 -9.08 1.48 12.43
CA PRO A 208 -7.75 1.87 12.89
C PRO A 208 -6.87 2.34 11.73
N GLU A 209 -6.11 3.40 11.93
CA GLU A 209 -5.35 4.06 10.84
C GLU A 209 -4.36 3.13 10.13
N LYS A 210 -3.83 2.11 10.83
CA LYS A 210 -2.95 1.10 10.23
C LYS A 210 -3.58 0.29 9.09
N TYR A 211 -4.92 0.25 9.04
CA TYR A 211 -5.67 -0.41 7.95
C TYR A 211 -6.08 0.56 6.83
N LEU A 212 -5.75 1.86 6.95
CA LEU A 212 -5.97 2.86 5.92
C LEU A 212 -4.67 3.08 5.12
N MET A 213 -4.40 2.19 4.17
CA MET A 213 -3.17 2.26 3.38
C MET A 213 -3.15 3.49 2.45
N LEU A 214 -2.11 4.32 2.55
CA LEU A 214 -1.96 5.54 1.73
C LEU A 214 -2.01 5.27 0.22
N ARG A 215 -1.54 4.10 -0.23
CA ARG A 215 -1.65 3.63 -1.62
C ARG A 215 -3.10 3.68 -2.14
N TRP A 216 -4.06 3.42 -1.26
CA TRP A 216 -5.49 3.38 -1.56
C TRP A 216 -6.19 4.71 -1.35
N SER A 217 -5.48 5.73 -0.88
CA SER A 217 -6.07 7.04 -0.64
C SER A 217 -6.41 7.75 -1.95
N ALA A 218 -7.50 8.52 -1.97
CA ALA A 218 -7.78 9.50 -3.04
C ALA A 218 -6.64 10.53 -3.22
N LYS A 219 -5.73 10.64 -2.25
CA LYS A 219 -4.53 11.49 -2.29
C LYS A 219 -3.24 10.68 -2.50
N ALA A 220 -3.30 9.42 -2.95
CA ALA A 220 -2.13 8.57 -3.16
C ALA A 220 -1.04 9.28 -3.99
N ARG A 221 -1.44 10.02 -5.04
CA ARG A 221 -0.49 10.78 -5.87
C ARG A 221 0.16 11.97 -5.17
N LYS A 222 -0.46 12.53 -4.12
CA LYS A 222 0.14 13.60 -3.32
C LYS A 222 1.25 13.08 -2.39
N SER A 223 1.30 11.76 -2.13
CA SER A 223 2.34 11.12 -1.32
C SER A 223 3.66 10.93 -2.07
N PHE A 224 3.67 10.93 -3.41
CA PHE A 224 4.93 10.84 -4.17
C PHE A 224 5.88 12.01 -3.83
N TYR A 225 5.33 13.13 -3.38
CA TYR A 225 6.09 14.31 -2.95
C TYR A 225 6.85 14.12 -1.62
N SER A 226 6.47 13.14 -0.79
CA SER A 226 7.06 12.88 0.54
C SER A 226 7.92 11.62 0.60
N GLY A 227 7.89 10.78 -0.45
CA GLY A 227 8.39 9.41 -0.44
C GLY A 227 9.92 9.25 -0.44
N TYR A 228 10.70 10.33 -0.49
CA TYR A 228 12.16 10.23 -0.36
C TYR A 228 12.63 10.16 1.10
N VAL A 229 11.75 10.40 2.07
CA VAL A 229 12.09 10.30 3.49
C VAL A 229 11.93 8.84 3.93
N GLY A 230 12.93 7.98 3.69
CA GLY A 230 13.00 6.69 4.41
C GLY A 230 13.53 5.45 3.70
N LEU A 231 14.13 5.51 2.50
CA LEU A 231 14.99 4.40 2.06
C LEU A 231 16.30 4.52 2.83
N GLY A 232 16.50 3.63 3.80
CA GLY A 232 17.65 3.61 4.70
C GLY A 232 18.98 3.65 3.92
N LYS A 233 20.03 4.10 4.61
CA LYS A 233 21.42 4.02 4.17
C LYS A 233 21.82 2.55 3.96
N GLY A 234 21.38 1.95 2.88
CA GLY A 234 21.94 0.74 2.30
C GLY A 234 22.94 1.17 1.25
N THR A 235 24.21 0.86 1.48
CA THR A 235 25.28 0.94 0.49
C THR A 235 24.93 0.00 -0.65
N ASP A 236 24.30 0.51 -1.71
CA ASP A 236 24.24 -0.23 -2.96
C ASP A 236 24.13 0.67 -4.19
N CYS A 237 24.75 0.20 -5.28
CA CYS A 237 24.94 0.88 -6.57
C CYS A 237 23.62 1.33 -7.24
N GLY A 238 22.47 0.81 -6.80
CA GLY A 238 21.14 1.18 -7.30
C GLY A 238 20.54 2.46 -6.69
N SER A 239 21.08 2.97 -5.59
CA SER A 239 20.54 4.13 -4.86
C SER A 239 20.51 5.41 -5.69
N GLY A 240 21.53 5.65 -6.51
CA GLY A 240 21.63 6.83 -7.38
C GLY A 240 20.61 6.82 -8.53
N PHE A 241 20.33 5.66 -9.10
CA PHE A 241 19.33 5.52 -10.17
C PHE A 241 17.91 5.76 -9.64
N ILE A 242 17.60 5.22 -8.46
CA ILE A 242 16.30 5.41 -7.78
C ILE A 242 16.10 6.90 -7.47
N PHE A 243 17.11 7.58 -6.92
CA PHE A 243 17.07 9.01 -6.67
C PHE A 243 16.83 9.81 -7.95
N ARG A 244 17.62 9.56 -9.01
CA ARG A 244 17.48 10.27 -10.27
C ARG A 244 16.09 10.10 -10.86
N ASN A 245 15.57 8.88 -10.91
CA ASN A 245 14.23 8.60 -11.44
C ASN A 245 13.15 9.32 -10.61
N HIS A 246 13.26 9.32 -9.28
CA HIS A 246 12.33 10.02 -8.39
C HIS A 246 12.31 11.54 -8.66
N ILE A 247 13.49 12.18 -8.71
CA ILE A 247 13.61 13.61 -8.99
C ILE A 247 13.11 13.96 -10.39
N SER A 248 13.47 13.17 -11.40
CA SER A 248 13.00 13.39 -12.78
C SER A 248 11.48 13.34 -12.88
N ARG A 249 10.83 12.36 -12.23
CA ARG A 249 9.36 12.25 -12.20
C ARG A 249 8.71 13.42 -11.46
N PHE A 250 9.28 13.84 -10.35
CA PHE A 250 8.80 14.99 -9.58
C PHE A 250 8.89 16.29 -10.39
N ALA A 251 10.04 16.55 -11.03
CA ALA A 251 10.23 17.70 -11.90
C ALA A 251 9.24 17.71 -13.07
N TYR A 252 9.08 16.57 -13.76
CA TYR A 252 8.13 16.43 -14.86
C TYR A 252 6.68 16.72 -14.46
N GLN A 253 6.25 16.27 -13.28
CA GLN A 253 4.88 16.52 -12.80
C GLN A 253 4.63 17.99 -12.45
N ILE A 254 5.62 18.68 -11.87
CA ILE A 254 5.48 20.12 -11.61
C ILE A 254 5.45 20.89 -12.93
N SER A 255 6.29 20.51 -13.91
CA SER A 255 6.29 21.18 -15.22
C SER A 255 4.96 21.01 -15.95
N THR A 256 4.36 19.82 -15.92
CA THR A 256 3.03 19.61 -16.54
C THR A 256 1.92 20.40 -15.85
N ARG A 257 2.02 20.68 -14.54
CA ARG A 257 1.04 21.52 -13.83
C ARG A 257 1.24 23.01 -14.06
N ALA A 258 2.48 23.44 -14.24
CA ALA A 258 2.81 24.82 -14.54
C ALA A 258 2.44 25.20 -15.99
N GLN A 259 2.49 24.22 -16.91
CA GLN A 259 2.27 24.41 -18.34
C GLN A 259 1.00 25.23 -18.65
N GLY A 260 1.19 26.34 -19.37
CA GLY A 260 0.11 27.24 -19.78
C GLY A 260 -0.26 28.32 -18.75
N ASN A 261 0.41 28.37 -17.59
CA ASN A 261 0.27 29.44 -16.61
C ASN A 261 1.60 30.16 -16.42
N GLU A 262 1.72 31.36 -17.02
CA GLU A 262 2.96 32.14 -17.06
C GLU A 262 3.57 32.41 -15.67
N LEU A 263 2.74 32.70 -14.66
CA LEU A 263 3.21 32.93 -13.29
C LEU A 263 3.77 31.65 -12.65
N ALA A 264 3.12 30.51 -12.90
CA ALA A 264 3.58 29.22 -12.39
C ALA A 264 4.86 28.75 -13.10
N GLU A 265 4.98 28.99 -14.41
CA GLU A 265 6.17 28.69 -15.21
C GLU A 265 7.37 29.53 -14.75
N GLN A 266 7.20 30.84 -14.58
CA GLN A 266 8.25 31.72 -14.07
C GLN A 266 8.69 31.34 -12.65
N TYR A 267 7.73 31.03 -11.76
CA TYR A 267 8.04 30.56 -10.41
C TYR A 267 8.85 29.26 -10.42
N MET A 268 8.45 28.29 -11.25
CA MET A 268 9.16 27.02 -11.37
C MET A 268 10.58 27.20 -11.90
N LEU A 269 10.74 27.98 -12.96
CA LEU A 269 12.05 28.27 -13.54
C LEU A 269 12.98 28.96 -12.55
N GLY A 270 12.47 29.95 -11.80
CA GLY A 270 13.23 30.60 -10.74
C GLY A 270 13.66 29.63 -9.65
N ALA A 271 12.73 28.83 -9.12
CA ALA A 271 13.02 27.86 -8.08
C ALA A 271 14.01 26.76 -8.52
N MET A 272 13.95 26.31 -9.79
CA MET A 272 14.89 25.32 -10.32
C MET A 272 16.28 25.89 -10.54
N LYS A 273 16.40 27.16 -10.97
CA LYS A 273 17.70 27.86 -11.06
C LYS A 273 18.34 28.01 -9.69
N ASP A 274 17.58 28.51 -8.70
CA ASP A 274 18.04 28.61 -7.31
C ASP A 274 18.50 27.25 -6.78
N MET A 275 17.76 26.18 -7.10
CA MET A 275 18.11 24.82 -6.69
C MET A 275 19.40 24.33 -7.37
N ALA A 276 19.59 24.59 -8.66
CA ALA A 276 20.79 24.21 -9.40
C ALA A 276 22.04 24.89 -8.80
N GLU A 277 21.98 26.20 -8.57
CA GLU A 277 23.08 26.96 -7.95
C GLU A 277 23.43 26.40 -6.56
N ASN A 278 22.43 26.09 -5.74
CA ASN A 278 22.66 25.50 -4.43
C ASN A 278 23.26 24.09 -4.52
N ILE A 279 22.86 23.28 -5.51
CA ILE A 279 23.43 21.94 -5.72
C ILE A 279 24.89 22.05 -6.16
N ASP A 280 25.23 22.95 -7.08
CA ASP A 280 26.61 23.15 -7.53
C ASP A 280 27.51 23.57 -6.36
N LEU A 281 27.04 24.49 -5.52
CA LEU A 281 27.75 24.89 -4.31
C LEU A 281 27.94 23.74 -3.31
N LEU A 282 26.99 22.82 -3.20
CA LEU A 282 27.09 21.63 -2.35
C LEU A 282 28.07 20.60 -2.92
N VAL A 283 28.05 20.35 -4.23
CA VAL A 283 28.96 19.41 -4.91
C VAL A 283 30.39 19.93 -4.88
N GLU A 284 30.58 21.24 -5.01
CA GLU A 284 31.89 21.91 -4.89
C GLU A 284 32.40 22.03 -3.44
N GLY A 285 31.62 21.57 -2.44
CA GLY A 285 32.00 21.58 -1.03
C GLY A 285 32.02 22.97 -0.39
N LYS A 286 31.37 23.97 -1.00
CA LYS A 286 31.40 25.38 -0.58
C LYS A 286 30.29 25.75 0.41
N MET A 287 29.42 24.81 0.79
CA MET A 287 28.32 25.01 1.75
C MET A 287 28.45 24.17 3.02
N THR A 288 28.11 24.75 4.18
CA THR A 288 27.99 24.04 5.46
C THR A 288 26.52 23.99 5.93
N ASN A 289 26.16 22.95 6.67
CA ASN A 289 24.78 22.56 7.07
C ASN A 289 23.92 23.61 7.79
N SER A 290 24.43 24.82 8.10
CA SER A 290 23.70 25.83 8.86
C SER A 290 22.64 26.61 8.07
N ASN A 291 22.61 26.51 6.73
CA ASN A 291 21.74 27.35 5.89
C ASN A 291 20.38 26.74 5.52
N PHE A 292 20.08 25.50 5.93
CA PHE A 292 18.83 24.83 5.55
C PHE A 292 17.63 25.13 6.46
N ILE A 293 17.82 25.81 7.61
CA ILE A 293 16.70 26.22 8.45
C ILE A 293 16.34 27.67 8.12
N CYS A 294 15.16 27.83 7.50
CA CYS A 294 14.35 29.05 7.38
C CYS A 294 14.36 29.76 6.01
N LYS A 295 13.47 29.29 5.12
CA LYS A 295 12.57 30.16 4.33
C LYS A 295 11.13 29.62 4.35
N SER A 296 10.64 29.14 5.49
CA SER A 296 9.20 29.09 5.73
C SER A 296 8.75 30.48 6.20
N LYS A 297 8.44 31.39 5.27
CA LYS A 297 7.69 32.60 5.61
C LYS A 297 6.28 32.17 6.04
N SER A 298 6.06 32.00 7.34
CA SER A 298 4.72 32.06 7.91
C SER A 298 4.19 33.46 7.70
N ARG A 299 3.09 33.58 6.95
CA ARG A 299 2.33 34.81 6.81
C ARG A 299 1.62 35.10 8.15
N ALA A 300 2.29 35.81 9.04
CA ALA A 300 1.68 36.40 10.24
C ALA A 300 1.79 37.93 10.12
N ALA A 301 0.66 38.60 10.21
CA ALA A 301 0.57 40.07 10.22
C ALA A 301 1.41 40.67 11.37
N PRO A 302 1.92 41.90 11.23
CA PRO A 302 2.82 42.47 12.23
C PRO A 302 2.04 42.84 13.49
N VAL A 303 2.20 42.06 14.55
CA VAL A 303 1.83 42.48 15.91
C VAL A 303 2.95 43.37 16.42
N SER A 304 2.61 44.60 16.79
CA SER A 304 3.50 45.57 17.41
C SER A 304 4.19 44.97 18.64
N ALA A 305 5.52 44.94 18.63
CA ALA A 305 6.32 44.48 19.74
C ALA A 305 6.24 45.50 20.90
N PHE A 306 5.34 45.26 21.86
CA PHE A 306 5.42 45.89 23.17
C PHE A 306 6.72 45.42 23.84
N LYS A 307 7.67 46.34 24.06
CA LYS A 307 8.85 46.08 24.88
C LYS A 307 8.47 46.21 26.34
N ASP A 308 8.84 45.21 27.15
CA ASP A 308 8.69 45.29 28.60
C ASP A 308 9.44 46.53 29.16
N PRO A 309 8.85 47.28 30.11
CA PRO A 309 9.51 48.42 30.72
C PRO A 309 10.77 48.00 31.49
N GLN A 310 11.80 48.86 31.47
CA GLN A 310 13.07 48.59 32.14
C GLN A 310 12.88 48.34 33.64
N LYS A 311 13.19 47.12 34.09
CA LYS A 311 13.24 46.78 35.52
C LYS A 311 14.40 47.52 36.19
N ARG A 312 14.11 48.61 36.91
CA ARG A 312 15.06 49.25 37.85
C ARG A 312 15.02 48.55 39.20
N ARG A 313 16.19 48.36 39.81
CA ARG A 313 16.33 47.82 41.19
C ARG A 313 16.17 48.93 42.24
N PRO A 314 15.62 48.64 43.43
CA PRO A 314 15.66 49.56 44.56
C PRO A 314 17.09 49.72 45.09
N LYS A 315 17.46 50.92 45.56
CA LYS A 315 18.78 51.19 46.17
C LYS A 315 18.91 50.43 47.51
N GLY A 316 20.08 49.80 47.75
CA GLY A 316 20.46 49.27 49.08
C GLY A 316 20.78 47.78 49.19
N ILE A 317 20.76 47.00 48.11
CA ILE A 317 21.03 45.55 48.16
C ILE A 317 22.45 45.25 47.64
N SER A 318 23.30 44.64 48.47
CA SER A 318 24.70 44.30 48.10
C SER A 318 24.76 43.15 47.08
N ASN A 319 25.85 43.09 46.29
CA ASN A 319 26.09 42.13 45.20
C ASN A 319 26.32 40.66 45.65
N ALA A 320 25.95 40.29 46.87
CA ALA A 320 26.13 38.93 47.35
C ALA A 320 24.99 38.02 46.88
N ARG A 321 25.31 37.05 46.01
CA ARG A 321 24.42 35.93 45.67
C ARG A 321 24.09 35.15 46.95
N LEU A 322 22.81 35.10 47.31
CA LEU A 322 22.33 34.20 48.35
C LEU A 322 22.55 32.75 47.90
N LYS A 323 23.31 31.97 48.68
CA LYS A 323 23.56 30.55 48.41
C LYS A 323 22.27 29.74 48.51
N GLY A 324 22.02 28.93 47.49
CA GLY A 324 20.83 28.08 47.42
C GLY A 324 20.88 26.92 48.43
N TYR A 325 19.70 26.41 48.80
CA TYR A 325 19.51 25.32 49.78
C TYR A 325 20.39 24.09 49.49
N TRP A 326 20.58 23.74 48.21
CA TRP A 326 21.39 22.60 47.76
C TRP A 326 22.90 22.85 47.80
N GLU A 327 23.34 24.11 47.81
CA GLU A 327 24.77 24.48 47.94
C GLU A 327 25.26 24.40 49.39
N LYS A 328 24.35 24.36 50.37
CA LYS A 328 24.69 24.24 51.80
C LYS A 328 25.07 22.82 52.24
N LYS A 329 24.85 21.79 51.41
CA LYS A 329 24.93 20.37 51.82
C LYS A 329 26.12 19.56 51.29
N LYS A 330 27.17 20.17 50.72
CA LYS A 330 28.35 19.42 50.24
C LYS A 330 29.62 19.67 51.05
N GLN A 331 29.97 18.69 51.88
CA GLN A 331 31.31 18.32 52.36
C GLN A 331 31.22 16.83 52.76
N LYS A 332 32.15 15.88 52.49
CA LYS A 332 33.59 15.86 52.19
C LYS A 332 33.92 14.78 51.13
N LYS A 333 35.04 14.93 50.41
CA LYS A 333 35.69 13.91 49.55
C LYS A 333 36.68 13.05 50.35
N ARG A 334 36.89 11.78 49.93
CA ARG A 334 38.20 11.08 49.74
C ARG A 334 37.98 9.62 49.23
N PRO A 335 38.98 8.91 48.66
CA PRO A 335 39.31 8.98 47.23
C PRO A 335 39.38 7.60 46.49
N SER A 336 39.70 7.70 45.21
CA SER A 336 39.83 6.74 44.10
C SER A 336 40.74 5.52 44.25
N ILE A 337 40.42 4.44 43.52
CA ILE A 337 41.40 3.46 42.95
C ILE A 337 41.03 3.12 41.49
N ILE A 338 42.07 2.90 40.69
CA ILE A 338 42.21 2.87 39.23
C ILE A 338 42.22 1.42 38.68
N SER A 339 42.04 1.30 37.34
CA SER A 339 42.53 0.26 36.40
C SER A 339 41.48 -0.78 35.96
N LYS A 340 41.44 -1.32 34.72
CA LYS A 340 42.27 -1.22 33.49
C LYS A 340 41.47 -1.87 32.33
N ASN A 341 41.83 -1.51 31.09
CA ASN A 341 41.32 -2.01 29.80
C ASN A 341 41.48 -3.53 29.59
N THR A 342 40.69 -4.10 28.66
CA THR A 342 41.19 -4.86 27.47
C THR A 342 40.11 -5.09 26.41
N LEU A 343 40.50 -4.94 25.13
CA LEU A 343 39.81 -5.41 23.92
C LEU A 343 39.85 -6.94 23.81
N ASP A 344 38.91 -7.54 23.08
CA ASP A 344 39.28 -8.50 22.01
C ASP A 344 38.25 -8.58 20.88
N LYS A 345 38.73 -8.91 19.67
CA LYS A 345 38.01 -9.06 18.39
C LYS A 345 37.77 -10.55 18.09
N GLY A 346 36.75 -10.86 17.29
CA GLY A 346 36.61 -12.13 16.58
C GLY A 346 35.47 -12.10 15.55
N ILE A 347 35.81 -12.33 14.28
CA ILE A 347 34.97 -12.41 13.08
C ILE A 347 34.91 -13.89 12.66
N ASP A 348 33.81 -14.37 12.04
CA ASP A 348 33.80 -15.25 10.84
C ASP A 348 32.35 -15.45 10.33
N ILE A 349 31.98 -14.89 9.15
CA ILE A 349 31.97 -15.43 7.77
C ILE A 349 30.66 -16.17 7.39
N LEU A 350 29.92 -15.54 6.46
CA LEU A 350 28.75 -16.03 5.72
C LEU A 350 29.18 -16.76 4.44
N SER A 351 28.41 -17.78 4.03
CA SER A 351 28.45 -18.38 2.69
C SER A 351 27.10 -18.19 1.98
N PRO A 352 27.06 -17.92 0.65
CA PRO A 352 25.83 -17.64 -0.09
C PRO A 352 25.21 -18.89 -0.75
N SER A 353 23.87 -18.91 -0.87
CA SER A 353 23.11 -19.92 -1.65
C SER A 353 22.84 -19.45 -3.09
N PRO A 354 22.69 -20.37 -4.07
CA PRO A 354 22.77 -20.06 -5.50
C PRO A 354 21.41 -19.81 -6.18
N GLU A 355 21.46 -19.04 -7.28
CA GLU A 355 20.38 -18.72 -8.20
C GLU A 355 19.86 -19.96 -8.96
N VAL A 356 18.54 -20.07 -9.14
CA VAL A 356 17.88 -21.12 -9.93
C VAL A 356 17.17 -20.51 -11.14
N TYR A 357 17.54 -21.01 -12.32
CA TYR A 357 16.99 -20.70 -13.65
C TYR A 357 15.58 -21.29 -13.84
N ILE A 358 14.66 -20.52 -14.45
CA ILE A 358 13.28 -20.94 -14.78
C ILE A 358 13.16 -21.05 -16.31
N PRO A 359 12.87 -22.22 -16.89
CA PRO A 359 12.58 -22.37 -18.32
C PRO A 359 11.19 -21.84 -18.68
N SER A 360 11.07 -21.27 -19.88
CA SER A 360 9.82 -20.75 -20.48
C SER A 360 8.81 -21.85 -20.85
N MET A 361 7.52 -21.54 -20.67
CA MET A 361 6.35 -22.33 -21.10
C MET A 361 6.33 -22.59 -22.62
N PRO A 362 6.09 -23.82 -23.09
CA PRO A 362 5.67 -24.07 -24.46
C PRO A 362 4.21 -23.67 -24.68
N GLU A 363 3.95 -23.00 -25.80
CA GLU A 363 2.62 -22.70 -26.33
C GLU A 363 1.96 -24.00 -26.82
N CYS A 364 1.02 -24.56 -26.04
CA CYS A 364 -0.06 -25.43 -26.51
C CYS A 364 -1.05 -25.67 -25.36
N PHE A 365 -2.35 -25.79 -25.70
CA PHE A 365 -3.53 -25.92 -24.81
C PHE A 365 -4.23 -24.61 -24.37
N THR A 366 -4.46 -23.73 -25.34
CA THR A 366 -5.71 -22.96 -25.47
C THR A 366 -6.43 -23.59 -26.67
N GLU A 367 -7.60 -24.22 -26.57
CA GLU A 367 -8.88 -23.50 -26.65
C GLU A 367 -10.13 -24.33 -26.23
N ASP A 368 -10.07 -25.64 -26.00
CA ASP A 368 -11.32 -26.45 -26.06
C ASP A 368 -12.06 -26.76 -24.74
N PHE A 369 -11.59 -26.31 -23.58
CA PHE A 369 -12.22 -26.67 -22.29
C PHE A 369 -12.96 -25.54 -21.55
N ILE A 370 -12.91 -24.30 -22.06
CA ILE A 370 -13.49 -23.12 -21.36
C ILE A 370 -14.95 -22.82 -21.79
N ASN A 371 -15.46 -23.42 -22.88
CA ASN A 371 -16.72 -22.99 -23.49
C ASN A 371 -18.00 -23.77 -23.15
N ARG A 372 -18.08 -24.50 -22.02
CA ARG A 372 -19.39 -25.05 -21.59
C ARG A 372 -19.73 -24.73 -20.14
N ARG A 373 -20.81 -23.95 -20.02
CA ARG A 373 -21.65 -23.60 -18.85
C ARG A 373 -21.21 -22.37 -18.06
N LYS A 374 -21.91 -21.25 -18.31
CA LYS A 374 -22.37 -20.25 -17.33
C LYS A 374 -23.24 -19.18 -18.01
N THR A 375 -24.48 -19.53 -18.31
CA THR A 375 -25.58 -18.57 -18.55
C THR A 375 -26.49 -18.61 -17.33
N ARG A 376 -26.92 -17.46 -16.82
CA ARG A 376 -28.09 -17.38 -15.93
C ARG A 376 -29.35 -17.77 -16.71
N GLU A 377 -30.44 -18.08 -16.02
CA GLU A 377 -31.74 -18.39 -16.66
C GLU A 377 -32.28 -17.24 -17.54
N ASP A 378 -31.71 -16.03 -17.40
CA ASP A 378 -32.01 -14.84 -18.21
C ASP A 378 -31.03 -14.59 -19.38
N GLY A 379 -30.09 -15.51 -19.64
CA GLY A 379 -29.13 -15.38 -20.74
C GLY A 379 -28.02 -14.35 -20.54
N SER A 380 -27.91 -13.72 -19.36
CA SER A 380 -26.80 -12.82 -19.05
C SER A 380 -25.52 -13.60 -18.66
N PRO A 381 -24.33 -13.14 -19.11
CA PRO A 381 -23.06 -13.77 -18.74
C PRO A 381 -22.75 -13.52 -17.26
N TYR A 382 -22.33 -14.56 -16.55
CA TYR A 382 -21.80 -14.44 -15.19
C TYR A 382 -20.45 -13.71 -15.23
N THR A 383 -20.39 -12.47 -14.75
CA THR A 383 -19.13 -11.73 -14.58
C THR A 383 -18.45 -12.15 -13.27
N PRO A 384 -17.29 -12.83 -13.31
CA PRO A 384 -16.55 -13.16 -12.10
C PRO A 384 -15.97 -11.88 -11.48
N TYR A 385 -15.96 -11.81 -10.14
CA TYR A 385 -15.38 -10.74 -9.30
C TYR A 385 -13.98 -10.28 -9.75
N THR A 386 -13.20 -11.19 -10.34
CA THR A 386 -11.86 -10.96 -10.87
C THR A 386 -11.81 -10.22 -12.22
N ARG A 387 -12.86 -10.30 -13.04
CA ARG A 387 -12.91 -9.63 -14.36
C ARG A 387 -13.20 -8.14 -14.24
N MET A 388 -14.04 -7.74 -13.27
CA MET A 388 -14.30 -6.33 -12.95
C MET A 388 -13.09 -5.61 -12.35
N MET A 389 -12.20 -6.35 -11.66
CA MET A 389 -10.92 -5.80 -11.22
C MET A 389 -10.01 -5.51 -12.41
N MET A 390 -9.90 -6.42 -13.40
CA MET A 390 -8.98 -6.25 -14.53
C MET A 390 -9.33 -5.12 -15.50
N ASP A 391 -10.62 -4.91 -15.80
CA ASP A 391 -11.03 -3.83 -16.70
C ASP A 391 -10.79 -2.43 -16.06
N SER A 392 -10.56 -2.37 -14.74
CA SER A 392 -10.21 -1.14 -14.00
C SER A 392 -8.73 -1.04 -13.64
N PHE A 393 -8.03 -2.17 -13.43
CA PHE A 393 -6.59 -2.18 -13.13
C PHE A 393 -5.71 -2.03 -14.37
N THR A 394 -6.22 -2.32 -15.58
CA THR A 394 -5.55 -1.96 -16.84
C THR A 394 -5.20 -0.47 -16.94
N SER A 395 -6.00 0.41 -16.35
CA SER A 395 -5.71 1.85 -16.27
C SER A 395 -4.78 2.24 -15.12
N GLU A 396 -4.58 1.39 -14.11
CA GLU A 396 -3.77 1.68 -12.90
C GLU A 396 -2.43 0.90 -12.85
N LEU A 397 -2.19 -0.06 -13.75
CA LEU A 397 -1.04 -0.97 -13.70
C LEU A 397 0.24 -0.51 -14.43
N GLU A 398 0.29 0.71 -14.95
CA GLU A 398 1.57 1.34 -15.31
C GLU A 398 1.98 2.34 -14.24
N PHE A 399 2.48 1.90 -13.08
CA PHE A 399 3.51 2.61 -12.31
C PHE A 399 4.25 1.75 -11.29
#